data_AF-D0N7H1-F1
#
_entry.id   AF-D0N7H1-F1
#
_cell.length_a   1.000
_cell.length_b   1.000
_cell.length_c   1.000
_cell.angle_alpha   90.00
_cell.angle_beta   90.00
_cell.angle_gamma   90.00
#
_symmetry.space_group_name_H-M   'P 1'
#
loop_
_entity.id
_entity.type
_entity.pdbx_description
1 polymer ?
#
loop_
_entity_poly.entity_id
_entity_poly.type
_entity_poly.pdbx_seq_one_letter_code
_entity_poly.pdbx_strand_id
1 'polypeptide(L)'
;MADDEVATLERELETLKLQLEKERKKNAAEQDDSRSDTKQERKPEQGATPEGTKSQRRGGDKKAAPSSKEPRIYVQHAAVGSRRGKWWLRERQVLSRTIADEDGAVTLKVRETWVWSGRTVILDKIVRLDEETQEDKRAVGVEKDKPEIAKEEPDNKNKVPFEATPSSVQPSKEAETSAEAVVDSKAVVTATKANDEESIIETIMFGLTLQWNVKSVRDFVNAANSNTISDEKRPVWISQSRGQITEQVFKSDVMACLAVVAGGPAQENDLAPNTIWQHMNIVKRLGQIENDPFVQSCMSQLDLDTYLAVVFLRHEPGFDIQPMRSDPPIPPNRQVFY
;
A
#
# COMPACT_ATOMS: atom_id res chain seq x y z
N MET A 1 -28.79 -47.30 -24.43
CA MET A 1 -29.29 -45.91 -24.32
C MET A 1 -28.19 -44.95 -23.88
N ALA A 2 -27.42 -45.22 -22.82
CA ALA A 2 -26.29 -44.35 -22.45
C ALA A 2 -25.14 -44.34 -23.49
N ASP A 3 -24.88 -45.46 -24.17
CA ASP A 3 -23.78 -45.54 -25.16
C ASP A 3 -24.04 -44.71 -26.44
N ASP A 4 -25.31 -44.50 -26.81
CA ASP A 4 -25.68 -43.71 -27.99
C ASP A 4 -25.50 -42.20 -27.76
N GLU A 5 -25.67 -41.74 -26.52
CA GLU A 5 -25.46 -40.33 -26.14
C GLU A 5 -23.97 -39.96 -26.20
N VAL A 6 -23.09 -40.85 -25.72
CA VAL A 6 -21.64 -40.66 -25.78
C VAL A 6 -21.16 -40.58 -27.24
N ALA A 7 -21.61 -41.50 -28.09
CA ALA A 7 -21.26 -41.50 -29.52
C ALA A 7 -21.79 -40.26 -30.27
N THR A 8 -22.85 -39.62 -29.76
CA THR A 8 -23.40 -38.38 -30.34
C THR A 8 -22.56 -37.17 -29.92
N LEU A 9 -22.19 -37.08 -28.64
CA LEU A 9 -21.32 -36.02 -28.12
C LEU A 9 -19.92 -36.06 -28.73
N GLU A 10 -19.35 -37.25 -28.98
CA GLU A 10 -18.06 -37.38 -29.65
C GLU A 10 -18.07 -36.81 -31.06
N ARG A 11 -19.14 -37.07 -31.83
CA ARG A 11 -19.32 -36.51 -33.18
C ARG A 11 -19.49 -34.99 -33.15
N GLU A 12 -20.26 -34.46 -32.21
CA GLU A 12 -20.41 -32.99 -32.06
C GLU A 12 -19.07 -32.33 -31.70
N LEU A 13 -18.28 -32.92 -30.81
CA LEU A 13 -16.99 -32.42 -30.40
C LEU A 13 -16.00 -32.40 -31.59
N GLU A 14 -16.00 -33.45 -32.41
CA GLU A 14 -15.17 -33.52 -33.61
C GLU A 14 -15.58 -32.45 -34.64
N THR A 15 -16.88 -32.21 -34.80
CA THR A 15 -17.41 -31.15 -35.69
C THR A 15 -16.96 -29.76 -35.24
N LEU A 16 -17.02 -29.47 -33.94
CA LEU A 16 -16.58 -28.18 -33.36
C LEU A 16 -15.07 -27.97 -33.49
N LYS A 17 -14.26 -29.02 -33.34
CA LYS A 17 -12.80 -28.94 -33.55
C LYS A 17 -12.48 -28.53 -34.98
N LEU A 18 -13.16 -29.11 -35.96
CA LEU A 18 -12.94 -28.84 -37.38
C LEU A 18 -13.33 -27.39 -37.75
N GLN A 19 -14.42 -26.89 -37.16
CA GLN A 19 -14.84 -25.49 -37.33
C GLN A 19 -13.82 -24.50 -36.75
N LEU A 20 -13.28 -24.78 -35.56
CA LEU A 20 -12.27 -23.93 -34.91
C LEU A 20 -10.94 -23.89 -35.69
N GLU A 21 -10.54 -24.99 -36.31
CA GLU A 21 -9.36 -25.01 -37.19
C GLU A 21 -9.58 -24.18 -38.47
N LYS A 22 -10.79 -24.23 -39.04
CA LYS A 22 -11.15 -23.41 -40.21
C LYS A 22 -11.10 -21.92 -39.89
N GLU A 23 -11.59 -21.49 -38.73
CA GLU A 23 -11.49 -20.10 -38.28
C GLU A 23 -10.04 -19.65 -38.06
N ARG A 24 -9.18 -20.51 -37.50
CA ARG A 24 -7.75 -20.19 -37.34
C ARG A 24 -7.05 -19.96 -38.69
N LYS A 25 -7.37 -20.76 -39.71
CA LYS A 25 -6.83 -20.57 -41.06
C LYS A 25 -7.36 -19.30 -41.71
N LYS A 26 -8.62 -18.95 -41.48
CA LYS A 26 -9.21 -17.68 -41.96
C LYS A 26 -8.50 -16.46 -41.35
N ASN A 27 -8.32 -16.45 -40.02
CA ASN A 27 -7.71 -15.32 -39.33
C ASN A 27 -6.21 -15.15 -39.65
N ALA A 28 -5.52 -16.25 -39.97
CA ALA A 28 -4.13 -16.19 -40.41
C ALA A 28 -3.98 -15.53 -41.79
N ALA A 29 -4.92 -15.75 -42.71
CA ALA A 29 -4.90 -15.17 -44.05
C ALA A 29 -5.17 -13.65 -44.05
N GLU A 30 -6.02 -13.16 -43.14
CA GLU A 30 -6.33 -11.72 -43.03
C GLU A 30 -5.16 -10.89 -42.46
N GLN A 31 -4.16 -11.53 -41.85
CA GLN A 31 -3.05 -10.83 -41.19
C GLN A 31 -1.86 -10.52 -42.12
N ASP A 32 -1.75 -11.19 -43.27
CA ASP A 32 -0.63 -11.03 -44.21
C ASP A 32 -0.84 -9.91 -45.26
N ASP A 33 -2.08 -9.47 -45.50
CA ASP A 33 -2.36 -8.44 -46.52
C ASP A 33 -2.16 -6.99 -46.03
N SER A 34 -1.89 -6.77 -44.74
CA SER A 34 -1.72 -5.42 -44.16
C SER A 34 -0.27 -4.95 -44.03
N ARG A 35 0.68 -5.63 -44.68
CA ARG A 35 2.12 -5.34 -44.54
C ARG A 35 2.83 -5.09 -45.87
N SER A 36 2.28 -4.16 -46.65
CA SER A 36 3.04 -3.49 -47.72
C SER A 36 3.11 -1.98 -47.44
N ASP A 37 4.29 -1.42 -47.68
CA ASP A 37 4.67 -0.01 -47.59
C ASP A 37 4.94 0.62 -46.22
N THR A 38 6.15 0.39 -45.74
CA THR A 38 7.07 1.51 -45.41
C THR A 38 8.52 1.02 -45.39
N LYS A 39 9.18 1.15 -46.54
CA LYS A 39 10.62 0.96 -46.70
C LYS A 39 11.31 2.23 -46.24
N GLN A 40 11.85 2.26 -45.02
CA GLN A 40 12.85 3.25 -44.63
C GLN A 40 14.14 2.56 -44.16
N GLU A 41 15.15 2.77 -44.99
CA GLU A 41 16.51 2.27 -44.93
C GLU A 41 17.30 3.04 -43.85
N ARG A 42 17.78 2.35 -42.82
CA ARG A 42 18.87 2.87 -41.97
C ARG A 42 19.91 1.80 -41.68
N LYS A 43 21.13 2.22 -41.97
CA LYS A 43 22.43 1.56 -41.96
C LYS A 43 22.92 1.31 -40.51
N PRO A 44 23.73 0.26 -40.24
CA PRO A 44 24.24 -0.01 -38.91
C PRO A 44 25.61 0.65 -38.67
N GLU A 45 25.79 1.27 -37.50
CA GLU A 45 27.12 1.55 -36.94
C GLU A 45 27.30 0.77 -35.64
N GLN A 46 28.42 0.05 -35.61
CA GLN A 46 28.97 -0.73 -34.51
C GLN A 46 29.63 0.21 -33.49
N GLY A 47 29.64 -0.17 -32.21
CA GLY A 47 30.65 0.35 -31.28
C GLY A 47 30.35 0.21 -29.78
N ALA A 48 31.14 -0.66 -29.14
CA ALA A 48 31.66 -0.57 -27.76
C ALA A 48 30.79 -0.94 -26.54
N THR A 49 31.10 -2.11 -25.98
CA THR A 49 31.25 -2.47 -24.54
C THR A 49 32.33 -1.56 -23.91
N PRO A 50 32.38 -1.21 -22.59
CA PRO A 50 32.26 -2.07 -21.39
C PRO A 50 31.43 -1.37 -20.26
N GLU A 51 31.24 -1.82 -19.01
CA GLU A 51 32.15 -2.40 -18.02
C GLU A 51 31.32 -2.79 -16.77
N GLY A 52 31.73 -3.84 -16.06
CA GLY A 52 31.03 -4.35 -14.89
C GLY A 52 31.32 -3.59 -13.60
N THR A 53 30.32 -3.44 -12.73
CA THR A 53 30.50 -2.91 -11.38
C THR A 53 29.95 -3.87 -10.32
N LYS A 54 30.86 -4.32 -9.45
CA LYS A 54 30.62 -5.17 -8.28
C LYS A 54 29.77 -4.42 -7.25
N SER A 55 28.68 -5.05 -6.82
CA SER A 55 27.89 -4.60 -5.67
C SER A 55 28.48 -5.14 -4.37
N GLN A 56 28.94 -4.22 -3.52
CA GLN A 56 29.56 -4.45 -2.22
C GLN A 56 28.47 -4.51 -1.14
N ARG A 57 28.24 -5.70 -0.56
CA ARG A 57 27.36 -5.90 0.60
C ARG A 57 27.99 -5.27 1.85
N ARG A 58 27.31 -4.29 2.44
CA ARG A 58 27.62 -3.76 3.78
C ARG A 58 26.66 -4.39 4.79
N GLY A 59 27.23 -5.16 5.72
CA GLY A 59 26.55 -5.63 6.92
C GLY A 59 26.31 -4.49 7.91
N GLY A 60 25.28 -4.65 8.73
CA GLY A 60 24.92 -3.71 9.79
C GLY A 60 23.80 -4.27 10.65
N ASP A 61 24.19 -5.06 11.65
CA ASP A 61 23.35 -5.45 12.79
C ASP A 61 22.91 -4.22 13.59
N LYS A 62 21.61 -4.08 13.88
CA LYS A 62 21.12 -3.52 15.15
C LYS A 62 19.82 -4.18 15.60
N LYS A 63 19.89 -4.73 16.81
CA LYS A 63 18.79 -5.31 17.59
C LYS A 63 17.68 -4.27 17.82
N ALA A 64 16.45 -4.64 17.49
CA ALA A 64 15.23 -3.97 17.94
C ALA A 64 14.35 -5.00 18.68
N ALA A 65 13.78 -4.57 19.81
CA ALA A 65 12.92 -5.38 20.68
C ALA A 65 11.63 -5.80 19.96
N PRO A 66 11.01 -6.94 20.34
CA PRO A 66 9.78 -7.42 19.70
C PRO A 66 8.59 -6.56 20.14
N SER A 67 8.06 -5.75 19.20
CA SER A 67 6.71 -5.21 19.31
C SER A 67 5.69 -6.34 19.19
N SER A 68 4.58 -6.23 19.91
CA SER A 68 3.44 -7.15 19.89
C SER A 68 3.09 -7.54 18.45
N LYS A 69 3.24 -8.81 18.12
CA LYS A 69 2.99 -9.35 16.78
C LYS A 69 1.47 -9.48 16.59
N GLU A 70 0.88 -8.55 15.84
CA GLU A 70 -0.34 -8.86 15.10
C GLU A 70 -0.10 -10.11 14.24
N PRO A 71 -1.09 -11.01 14.13
CA PRO A 71 -0.99 -12.21 13.32
C PRO A 71 -0.81 -11.85 11.85
N ARG A 72 0.45 -11.77 11.40
CA ARG A 72 0.79 -11.68 9.98
C ARG A 72 0.56 -13.02 9.33
N ILE A 73 -0.60 -13.16 8.71
CA ILE A 73 -1.02 -14.32 7.95
C ILE A 73 -0.13 -14.42 6.69
N TYR A 74 0.82 -15.35 6.69
CA TYR A 74 1.57 -15.75 5.49
C TYR A 74 0.92 -16.98 4.86
N VAL A 75 -0.30 -16.86 4.32
CA VAL A 75 -0.78 -17.90 3.41
C VAL A 75 -0.05 -17.71 2.08
N GLN A 76 0.61 -18.76 1.58
CA GLN A 76 1.31 -18.77 0.29
C GLN A 76 0.33 -18.61 -0.88
N HIS A 77 -0.27 -17.44 -1.02
CA HIS A 77 -1.06 -17.08 -2.17
C HIS A 77 -0.16 -16.48 -3.25
N ALA A 78 -0.35 -16.92 -4.49
CA ALA A 78 0.38 -16.36 -5.63
C ALA A 78 0.11 -14.84 -5.72
N ALA A 79 1.14 -14.02 -5.95
CA ALA A 79 0.95 -12.57 -6.10
C ALA A 79 0.10 -12.26 -7.34
N VAL A 80 -0.76 -11.24 -7.29
CA VAL A 80 -1.46 -10.76 -8.49
C VAL A 80 -0.40 -10.35 -9.53
N GLY A 81 -0.62 -10.70 -10.79
CA GLY A 81 0.36 -10.55 -11.87
C GLY A 81 1.33 -11.72 -12.00
N SER A 82 1.40 -12.65 -11.05
CA SER A 82 2.28 -13.82 -11.15
C SER A 82 1.81 -14.81 -12.21
N ARG A 83 2.79 -15.39 -12.92
CA ARG A 83 2.56 -16.38 -13.97
C ARG A 83 3.04 -17.75 -13.50
N ARG A 84 2.16 -18.75 -13.54
CA ARG A 84 2.47 -20.15 -13.25
C ARG A 84 2.21 -21.00 -14.51
N GLY A 85 3.24 -21.13 -15.34
CA GLY A 85 3.13 -21.78 -16.65
C GLY A 85 2.24 -20.97 -17.62
N LYS A 86 1.12 -21.56 -18.03
CA LYS A 86 0.11 -20.91 -18.91
C LYS A 86 -0.93 -20.11 -18.13
N TRP A 87 -0.92 -20.19 -16.80
CA TRP A 87 -1.84 -19.46 -15.93
C TRP A 87 -1.24 -18.12 -15.54
N TRP A 88 -2.05 -17.08 -15.59
CA TRP A 88 -1.69 -15.74 -15.15
C TRP A 88 -2.78 -15.21 -14.22
N LEU A 89 -2.44 -14.95 -12.96
CA LEU A 89 -3.39 -14.35 -12.02
C LEU A 89 -3.54 -12.87 -12.39
N ARG A 90 -4.66 -12.49 -13.00
CA ARG A 90 -4.97 -11.11 -13.37
C ARG A 90 -5.40 -10.29 -12.17
N GLU A 91 -6.22 -10.88 -11.33
CA GLU A 91 -6.94 -10.17 -10.28
C GLU A 91 -7.26 -11.09 -9.12
N ARG A 92 -7.26 -10.56 -7.90
CA ARG A 92 -7.79 -11.22 -6.71
C ARG A 92 -8.64 -10.19 -5.97
N GLN A 93 -9.85 -10.57 -5.63
CA GLN A 93 -10.82 -9.76 -4.90
C GLN A 93 -11.27 -10.53 -3.66
N VAL A 94 -11.36 -9.88 -2.49
CA VAL A 94 -12.01 -10.47 -1.31
C VAL A 94 -13.51 -10.12 -1.37
N LEU A 95 -14.36 -11.12 -1.59
CA LEU A 95 -15.80 -10.94 -1.73
C LEU A 95 -16.52 -10.76 -0.40
N SER A 96 -16.10 -11.49 0.64
CA SER A 96 -16.69 -11.38 1.97
C SER A 96 -15.73 -11.89 3.04
N ARG A 97 -15.88 -11.36 4.26
CA ARG A 97 -15.22 -11.83 5.47
C ARG A 97 -16.32 -12.14 6.49
N THR A 98 -16.28 -13.33 7.07
CA THR A 98 -17.22 -13.74 8.11
C THR A 98 -16.39 -14.22 9.29
N ILE A 99 -16.58 -13.57 10.45
CA ILE A 99 -16.01 -14.02 11.72
C ILE A 99 -16.99 -15.06 12.24
N ALA A 100 -16.53 -16.28 12.56
CA ALA A 100 -17.38 -17.28 13.18
C ALA A 100 -17.42 -17.03 14.70
N ASP A 101 -18.63 -16.88 15.25
CA ASP A 101 -18.85 -16.34 16.60
C ASP A 101 -18.37 -17.25 17.76
N GLU A 102 -18.12 -18.55 17.53
CA GLU A 102 -17.82 -19.49 18.62
C GLU A 102 -16.35 -19.97 18.67
N ASP A 103 -15.63 -20.00 17.54
CA ASP A 103 -14.25 -20.52 17.47
C ASP A 103 -13.21 -19.43 17.10
N GLY A 104 -13.63 -18.18 16.90
CA GLY A 104 -12.76 -17.09 16.43
C GLY A 104 -12.23 -17.28 14.99
N ALA A 105 -12.55 -18.38 14.32
CA ALA A 105 -12.09 -18.67 12.98
C ALA A 105 -12.65 -17.66 11.97
N VAL A 106 -11.75 -16.96 11.29
CA VAL A 106 -12.13 -16.00 10.25
C VAL A 106 -12.22 -16.73 8.91
N THR A 107 -13.40 -16.69 8.29
CA THR A 107 -13.59 -17.22 6.94
C THR A 107 -13.60 -16.09 5.92
N LEU A 108 -12.73 -16.19 4.91
CA LEU A 108 -12.65 -15.26 3.78
C LEU A 108 -13.17 -15.93 2.50
N LYS A 109 -14.10 -15.28 1.79
CA LYS A 109 -14.45 -15.64 0.42
C LYS A 109 -13.60 -14.80 -0.53
N VAL A 110 -12.74 -15.43 -1.31
CA VAL A 110 -11.78 -14.78 -2.21
C VAL A 110 -12.08 -15.21 -3.64
N ARG A 111 -12.28 -14.26 -4.55
CA ARG A 111 -12.39 -14.48 -5.99
C ARG A 111 -11.04 -14.21 -6.65
N GLU A 112 -10.57 -15.13 -7.47
CA GLU A 112 -9.38 -14.96 -8.29
C GLU A 112 -9.74 -15.05 -9.77
N THR A 113 -9.37 -14.02 -10.53
CA THR A 113 -9.49 -14.00 -11.99
C THR A 113 -8.17 -14.42 -12.60
N TRP A 114 -8.14 -15.59 -13.20
CA TRP A 114 -6.99 -16.14 -13.90
C TRP A 114 -7.17 -16.07 -15.42
N VAL A 115 -6.08 -15.95 -16.16
CA VAL A 115 -6.06 -16.07 -17.61
C VAL A 115 -5.23 -17.29 -18.00
N TRP A 116 -5.82 -18.19 -18.78
CA TRP A 116 -5.18 -19.38 -19.31
C TRP A 116 -5.30 -19.42 -20.83
N SER A 117 -4.17 -19.31 -21.52
CA SER A 117 -4.12 -19.33 -23.01
C SER A 117 -5.11 -18.35 -23.66
N GLY A 118 -5.27 -17.16 -23.07
CA GLY A 118 -6.20 -16.12 -23.55
C GLY A 118 -7.65 -16.26 -23.07
N ARG A 119 -8.01 -17.31 -22.33
CA ARG A 119 -9.34 -17.48 -21.72
C ARG A 119 -9.34 -17.06 -20.26
N THR A 120 -10.36 -16.36 -19.82
CA THR A 120 -10.56 -15.98 -18.42
C THR A 120 -11.19 -17.12 -17.64
N VAL A 121 -10.67 -17.40 -16.45
CA VAL A 121 -11.15 -18.41 -15.50
C VAL A 121 -11.32 -17.73 -14.15
N ILE A 122 -12.52 -17.80 -13.58
CA ILE A 122 -12.82 -17.19 -12.27
C ILE A 122 -12.88 -18.31 -11.24
N LEU A 123 -12.13 -18.18 -10.15
CA LEU A 123 -12.08 -19.13 -9.05
C LEU A 123 -12.53 -18.46 -7.76
N ASP A 124 -13.66 -18.91 -7.22
CA ASP A 124 -14.11 -18.52 -5.89
C ASP A 124 -13.56 -19.52 -4.87
N LYS A 125 -12.82 -19.02 -3.88
CA LYS A 125 -12.18 -19.78 -2.81
C LYS A 125 -12.76 -19.36 -1.47
N ILE A 126 -12.88 -20.32 -0.56
CA ILE A 126 -13.19 -20.07 0.83
C ILE A 126 -11.93 -20.40 1.62
N VAL A 127 -11.32 -19.40 2.22
CA VAL A 127 -10.09 -19.52 3.01
C VAL A 127 -10.49 -19.43 4.48
N ARG A 128 -10.23 -20.49 5.25
CA ARG A 128 -10.33 -20.46 6.70
C ARG A 128 -9.00 -20.02 7.26
N LEU A 129 -9.02 -18.98 8.07
CA LEU A 129 -7.90 -18.52 8.85
C LEU A 129 -8.06 -19.15 10.22
N ASP A 130 -7.47 -20.32 10.38
CA ASP A 130 -7.35 -20.92 11.69
C ASP A 130 -6.27 -20.10 12.42
N GLU A 131 -6.66 -19.48 13.54
CA GLU A 131 -5.72 -18.91 14.49
C GLU A 131 -4.98 -20.08 15.13
N GLU A 132 -4.01 -20.67 14.43
CA GLU A 132 -3.09 -21.61 15.05
C GLU A 132 -2.28 -20.83 16.08
N THR A 133 -2.75 -20.91 17.33
CA THR A 133 -2.09 -20.39 18.53
C THR A 133 -0.64 -20.83 18.49
N GLN A 134 0.25 -19.88 18.27
CA GLN A 134 1.70 -20.08 18.23
C GLN A 134 2.24 -20.34 19.66
N GLU A 135 1.64 -21.28 20.40
CA GLU A 135 1.98 -21.58 21.80
C GLU A 135 2.96 -22.75 21.98
N ASP A 136 3.11 -23.66 21.01
CA ASP A 136 3.85 -24.92 21.24
C ASP A 136 5.32 -24.99 20.78
N LYS A 137 6.13 -23.95 21.07
CA LYS A 137 7.60 -24.05 20.95
C LYS A 137 8.42 -23.52 22.14
N ARG A 138 7.82 -23.39 23.31
CA ARG A 138 8.53 -22.98 24.55
C ARG A 138 8.29 -23.91 25.74
N ALA A 139 8.30 -25.23 25.54
CA ALA A 139 8.21 -26.16 26.67
C ALA A 139 8.91 -27.51 26.47
N VAL A 140 10.19 -27.57 26.09
CA VAL A 140 11.04 -28.73 26.44
C VAL A 140 12.49 -28.27 26.64
N GLY A 141 13.00 -28.38 27.87
CA GLY A 141 14.43 -28.19 28.17
C GLY A 141 14.79 -27.64 29.54
N VAL A 142 14.11 -28.04 30.62
CA VAL A 142 14.69 -27.98 31.98
C VAL A 142 14.63 -29.38 32.56
N GLU A 143 15.68 -30.16 32.31
CA GLU A 143 15.98 -31.35 33.10
C GLU A 143 16.86 -30.91 34.27
N LYS A 144 16.30 -31.10 35.47
CA LYS A 144 16.95 -30.88 36.76
C LYS A 144 18.01 -31.94 36.96
N ASP A 145 19.19 -31.53 37.42
CA ASP A 145 19.94 -32.32 38.39
C ASP A 145 20.52 -31.41 39.49
N LYS A 146 20.28 -31.86 40.73
CA LYS A 146 20.69 -31.38 42.07
C LYS A 146 21.46 -32.61 42.66
N PRO A 147 22.51 -32.54 43.53
CA PRO A 147 22.55 -31.76 44.79
C PRO A 147 23.92 -31.30 45.37
N GLU A 148 23.81 -30.53 46.48
CA GLU A 148 24.65 -30.51 47.72
C GLU A 148 26.10 -29.94 47.63
N ILE A 149 26.72 -29.24 48.62
CA ILE A 149 26.56 -29.10 50.08
C ILE A 149 27.46 -27.91 50.59
N ALA A 150 27.09 -27.30 51.74
CA ALA A 150 27.93 -26.55 52.72
C ALA A 150 28.62 -25.22 52.30
N LYS A 151 28.81 -24.17 53.13
CA LYS A 151 28.65 -23.90 54.59
C LYS A 151 28.98 -22.41 54.86
N GLU A 152 28.54 -21.90 56.03
CA GLU A 152 29.15 -20.83 56.88
C GLU A 152 29.21 -19.40 56.30
N GLU A 153 29.01 -18.27 56.99
CA GLU A 153 28.58 -17.85 58.34
C GLU A 153 28.29 -16.32 58.24
N PRO A 154 27.60 -15.67 59.21
CA PRO A 154 27.22 -14.26 59.13
C PRO A 154 28.03 -13.37 60.08
N ASP A 155 28.55 -12.23 59.60
CA ASP A 155 28.74 -11.05 60.44
C ASP A 155 29.08 -9.83 59.56
N ASN A 156 28.27 -8.77 59.60
CA ASN A 156 28.80 -7.47 60.05
C ASN A 156 27.70 -6.43 60.27
N LYS A 157 27.81 -5.76 61.42
CA LYS A 157 27.03 -4.63 61.89
C LYS A 157 27.54 -3.34 61.24
N ASN A 158 26.63 -2.39 60.95
CA ASN A 158 26.76 -0.95 61.23
C ASN A 158 25.43 -0.27 60.82
N LYS A 159 24.53 0.09 61.74
CA LYS A 159 24.48 1.21 62.70
C LYS A 159 24.42 2.65 62.09
N VAL A 160 23.16 3.12 61.98
CA VAL A 160 22.57 4.43 62.40
C VAL A 160 22.87 5.73 61.59
N PRO A 161 22.16 6.87 61.84
CA PRO A 161 21.02 7.34 61.05
C PRO A 161 21.22 8.78 60.52
N PHE A 162 20.28 9.32 59.73
CA PHE A 162 19.99 10.75 59.81
C PHE A 162 18.50 11.04 59.57
N GLU A 163 17.95 11.78 60.52
CA GLU A 163 16.60 12.29 60.66
C GLU A 163 16.60 13.81 60.35
N ALA A 164 15.41 14.39 60.19
CA ALA A 164 15.05 15.82 60.14
C ALA A 164 15.24 16.54 58.78
N THR A 165 14.33 17.35 58.22
CA THR A 165 12.97 17.85 58.52
C THR A 165 12.50 18.62 57.25
N PRO A 166 11.21 18.75 56.96
CA PRO A 166 10.70 19.54 55.83
C PRO A 166 10.50 21.03 56.17
N SER A 167 10.67 21.92 55.20
CA SER A 167 10.28 23.34 55.27
C SER A 167 9.80 23.74 53.86
N SER A 168 8.50 23.94 53.65
CA SER A 168 7.72 25.15 53.97
C SER A 168 8.19 26.38 53.17
N VAL A 169 7.33 26.85 52.25
CA VAL A 169 6.80 28.23 52.12
C VAL A 169 6.22 28.41 50.69
N GLN A 170 4.87 28.41 50.60
CA GLN A 170 4.11 29.27 49.67
C GLN A 170 4.03 30.69 50.29
N PRO A 171 3.80 31.76 49.51
CA PRO A 171 2.43 32.25 49.19
C PRO A 171 2.34 32.81 47.75
N SER A 172 1.25 33.25 47.13
CA SER A 172 -0.22 33.20 47.24
C SER A 172 -0.75 34.19 46.17
N LYS A 173 -2.06 34.10 45.87
CA LYS A 173 -2.99 35.10 45.31
C LYS A 173 -3.30 35.05 43.81
N GLU A 174 -4.54 35.23 43.35
CA GLU A 174 -5.93 35.17 43.88
C GLU A 174 -6.86 35.71 42.76
N ALA A 175 -8.18 35.50 42.95
CA ALA A 175 -9.37 35.93 42.17
C ALA A 175 -9.89 34.87 41.18
N GLU A 176 -10.90 34.05 41.54
CA GLU A 176 -12.36 34.35 41.72
C GLU A 176 -13.00 34.85 40.39
N THR A 177 -14.20 34.43 39.93
CA THR A 177 -15.44 34.04 40.65
C THR A 177 -16.42 33.29 39.70
N SER A 178 -17.11 32.28 40.26
CA SER A 178 -18.50 31.80 40.09
C SER A 178 -19.22 31.65 38.73
N ALA A 179 -19.87 30.49 38.51
CA ALA A 179 -21.30 30.27 38.87
C ALA A 179 -21.78 28.84 38.55
N GLU A 180 -22.55 28.28 39.49
CA GLU A 180 -23.20 26.96 39.49
C GLU A 180 -24.43 26.88 38.57
N ALA A 181 -24.74 25.68 38.10
CA ALA A 181 -26.12 25.18 38.03
C ALA A 181 -26.14 23.66 38.20
N VAL A 182 -26.76 23.24 39.31
CA VAL A 182 -27.09 21.87 39.71
C VAL A 182 -28.33 21.41 38.97
N VAL A 183 -28.29 20.26 38.29
CA VAL A 183 -29.49 19.44 38.06
C VAL A 183 -29.14 17.98 38.27
N ASP A 184 -29.78 17.44 39.30
CA ASP A 184 -29.76 16.07 39.78
C ASP A 184 -30.63 15.19 38.86
N SER A 185 -30.12 14.05 38.40
CA SER A 185 -30.92 13.00 37.75
C SER A 185 -30.25 11.64 37.88
N LYS A 186 -30.64 10.98 38.97
CA LYS A 186 -30.41 9.59 39.31
C LYS A 186 -31.15 8.66 38.34
N ALA A 187 -30.43 7.91 37.52
CA ALA A 187 -30.95 6.74 36.83
C ALA A 187 -29.98 5.56 36.98
N VAL A 188 -30.46 4.55 37.68
CA VAL A 188 -29.84 3.23 37.85
C VAL A 188 -29.89 2.50 36.50
N VAL A 189 -28.72 2.14 35.97
CA VAL A 189 -28.60 1.15 34.88
C VAL A 189 -27.57 0.11 35.29
N THR A 190 -28.09 -1.07 35.60
CA THR A 190 -27.38 -2.34 35.75
C THR A 190 -27.23 -3.02 34.39
N ALA A 191 -26.09 -3.73 34.21
CA ALA A 191 -25.75 -4.63 33.10
C ALA A 191 -25.53 -3.94 31.73
N THR A 192 -24.52 -4.23 30.93
CA THR A 192 -23.64 -5.40 30.80
C THR A 192 -22.37 -4.89 30.13
N LYS A 193 -21.20 -5.20 30.69
CA LYS A 193 -19.90 -4.82 30.14
C LYS A 193 -19.54 -5.82 29.03
N ALA A 194 -20.08 -5.60 27.83
CA ALA A 194 -19.51 -6.16 26.61
C ALA A 194 -18.30 -5.29 26.27
N ASN A 195 -17.10 -5.83 26.47
CA ASN A 195 -15.92 -5.25 25.85
C ASN A 195 -16.06 -5.52 24.36
N ASP A 196 -16.59 -4.55 23.62
CA ASP A 196 -16.42 -4.45 22.17
C ASP A 196 -14.93 -4.21 21.93
N GLU A 197 -14.16 -5.29 21.93
CA GLU A 197 -12.89 -5.32 21.21
C GLU A 197 -13.27 -5.21 19.74
N GLU A 198 -13.49 -3.97 19.27
CA GLU A 198 -13.46 -3.62 17.85
C GLU A 198 -12.16 -4.23 17.32
N SER A 199 -12.27 -5.41 16.71
CA SER A 199 -11.15 -5.99 15.99
C SER A 199 -10.75 -4.90 15.01
N ILE A 200 -9.55 -4.35 15.18
CA ILE A 200 -8.98 -3.38 14.26
C ILE A 200 -8.80 -4.17 12.97
N ILE A 201 -9.86 -4.18 12.15
CA ILE A 201 -9.80 -4.72 10.81
C ILE A 201 -8.77 -3.83 10.15
N GLU A 202 -7.56 -4.37 9.98
CA GLU A 202 -6.49 -3.74 9.24
C GLU A 202 -7.04 -3.51 7.82
N THR A 203 -7.64 -2.35 7.60
CA THR A 203 -8.27 -1.99 6.34
C THR A 203 -7.17 -1.99 5.30
N ILE A 204 -7.16 -3.02 4.45
CA ILE A 204 -6.12 -3.21 3.45
C ILE A 204 -6.36 -2.16 2.35
N MET A 205 -5.63 -1.04 2.42
CA MET A 205 -5.59 -0.06 1.34
C MET A 205 -5.03 -0.70 0.08
N PHE A 206 -5.81 -0.67 -0.99
CA PHE A 206 -5.49 -1.38 -2.23
C PHE A 206 -5.17 -0.45 -3.39
N GLY A 207 -5.50 0.84 -3.29
CA GLY A 207 -5.23 1.77 -4.37
C GLY A 207 -5.24 3.24 -3.96
N LEU A 208 -4.55 4.04 -4.77
CA LEU A 208 -4.51 5.49 -4.67
C LEU A 208 -4.84 6.07 -6.06
N THR A 209 -5.73 7.05 -6.12
CA THR A 209 -6.17 7.70 -7.37
C THR A 209 -5.94 9.20 -7.30
N LEU A 210 -5.32 9.80 -8.32
CA LEU A 210 -5.14 11.25 -8.43
C LEU A 210 -6.22 11.83 -9.34
N GLN A 211 -7.11 12.64 -8.79
CA GLN A 211 -8.06 13.43 -9.56
C GLN A 211 -7.49 14.83 -9.83
N TRP A 212 -6.95 15.02 -11.04
CA TRP A 212 -6.33 16.28 -11.45
C TRP A 212 -7.34 17.42 -11.59
N ASN A 213 -7.01 18.59 -11.04
CA ASN A 213 -7.68 19.84 -11.37
C ASN A 213 -7.09 20.40 -12.66
N VAL A 214 -7.83 20.24 -13.77
CA VAL A 214 -7.35 20.60 -15.11
C VAL A 214 -6.97 22.08 -15.21
N LYS A 215 -7.73 22.97 -14.57
CA LYS A 215 -7.43 24.42 -14.57
C LYS A 215 -6.13 24.69 -13.82
N SER A 216 -6.01 24.19 -12.60
CA SER A 216 -4.81 24.38 -11.77
C SER A 216 -3.56 23.83 -12.42
N VAL A 217 -3.64 22.65 -13.04
CA VAL A 217 -2.51 22.04 -13.76
C VAL A 217 -2.08 22.90 -14.95
N ARG A 218 -3.03 23.46 -15.69
CA ARG A 218 -2.71 24.40 -16.79
C ARG A 218 -2.00 25.65 -16.27
N ASP A 219 -2.53 26.27 -15.23
CA ASP A 219 -1.97 27.49 -14.65
C ASP A 219 -0.58 27.22 -14.08
N PHE A 220 -0.38 26.06 -13.46
CA PHE A 220 0.92 25.59 -12.99
C PHE A 220 1.91 25.40 -14.14
N VAL A 221 1.51 24.75 -15.23
CA VAL A 221 2.38 24.55 -16.39
C VAL A 221 2.76 25.88 -17.06
N ASN A 222 1.83 26.84 -17.10
CA ASN A 222 2.12 28.19 -17.58
C ASN A 222 3.17 28.88 -16.69
N ALA A 223 3.03 28.80 -15.37
CA ALA A 223 4.03 29.31 -14.42
C ALA A 223 5.37 28.59 -14.59
N ALA A 224 5.37 27.26 -14.68
CA ALA A 224 6.56 26.41 -14.85
C ALA A 224 7.35 26.72 -16.14
N ASN A 225 6.65 27.12 -17.20
CA ASN A 225 7.24 27.51 -18.48
C ASN A 225 7.64 28.99 -18.54
N SER A 226 7.22 29.81 -17.58
CA SER A 226 7.55 31.23 -17.53
C SER A 226 9.03 31.45 -17.14
N ASN A 227 9.57 32.60 -17.54
CA ASN A 227 10.92 33.02 -17.14
C ASN A 227 10.95 33.73 -15.79
N THR A 228 9.82 33.87 -15.10
CA THR A 228 9.72 34.60 -13.82
C THR A 228 10.14 33.75 -12.63
N ILE A 229 10.05 32.42 -12.75
CA ILE A 229 10.57 31.50 -11.73
C ILE A 229 12.09 31.56 -11.79
N SER A 230 12.66 31.99 -10.66
CA SER A 230 14.11 32.13 -10.43
C SER A 230 14.89 30.86 -10.81
N ASP A 231 16.22 30.94 -10.81
CA ASP A 231 17.19 29.90 -11.19
C ASP A 231 17.10 28.56 -10.42
N GLU A 232 15.98 28.29 -9.77
CA GLU A 232 15.68 27.01 -9.17
C GLU A 232 15.80 25.89 -10.19
N LYS A 233 16.69 24.96 -9.83
CA LYS A 233 17.03 23.82 -10.64
C LYS A 233 15.79 22.96 -10.84
N ARG A 234 15.39 22.79 -12.11
CA ARG A 234 14.32 21.86 -12.48
C ARG A 234 14.61 20.48 -11.88
N PRO A 235 13.62 19.84 -11.24
CA PRO A 235 13.83 18.52 -10.69
C PRO A 235 14.02 17.47 -11.78
N VAL A 236 14.82 16.45 -11.47
CA VAL A 236 15.25 15.40 -12.42
C VAL A 236 14.08 14.54 -12.89
N TRP A 237 12.98 14.49 -12.14
CA TRP A 237 11.80 13.72 -12.51
C TRP A 237 10.91 14.40 -13.57
N ILE A 238 11.12 15.70 -13.85
CA ILE A 238 10.45 16.39 -14.97
C ILE A 238 11.27 16.20 -16.24
N SER A 239 10.69 15.49 -17.20
CA SER A 239 11.34 15.05 -18.42
C SER A 239 11.55 16.19 -19.43
N GLN A 240 10.58 17.10 -19.54
CA GLN A 240 10.62 18.22 -20.48
C GLN A 240 11.39 19.43 -19.96
N SER A 241 11.99 20.19 -20.88
CA SER A 241 12.64 21.46 -20.56
C SER A 241 11.64 22.60 -20.33
N ARG A 242 12.06 23.59 -19.55
CA ARG A 242 11.32 24.84 -19.34
C ARG A 242 10.95 25.45 -20.70
N GLY A 243 9.71 25.91 -20.83
CA GLY A 243 9.14 26.43 -22.08
C GLY A 243 8.50 25.37 -22.98
N GLN A 244 8.67 24.07 -22.67
CA GLN A 244 8.13 22.95 -23.44
C GLN A 244 7.28 21.99 -22.61
N ILE A 245 7.10 22.27 -21.31
CA ILE A 245 6.32 21.41 -20.43
C ILE A 245 4.85 21.48 -20.88
N THR A 246 4.23 20.32 -21.09
CA THR A 246 2.79 20.22 -21.41
C THR A 246 2.02 19.65 -20.22
N GLU A 247 0.72 19.92 -20.12
CA GLU A 247 -0.15 19.38 -19.06
C GLU A 247 -0.08 17.84 -18.98
N GLN A 248 -0.13 17.16 -20.13
CA GLN A 248 -0.12 15.69 -20.17
C GLN A 248 1.23 15.13 -19.73
N VAL A 249 2.34 15.72 -20.18
CA VAL A 249 3.67 15.25 -19.79
C VAL A 249 3.93 15.52 -18.32
N PHE A 250 3.49 16.66 -17.77
CA PHE A 250 3.60 16.92 -16.33
C PHE A 250 2.87 15.85 -15.49
N LYS A 251 1.61 15.53 -15.83
CA LYS A 251 0.85 14.47 -15.14
C LYS A 251 1.56 13.12 -15.27
N SER A 252 2.02 12.78 -16.47
CA SER A 252 2.77 11.55 -16.73
C SER A 252 4.07 11.47 -15.93
N ASP A 253 4.82 12.58 -15.82
CA ASP A 253 6.07 12.65 -15.07
C ASP A 253 5.82 12.45 -13.56
N VAL A 254 4.78 13.08 -13.00
CA VAL A 254 4.37 12.86 -11.60
C VAL A 254 4.00 11.39 -11.38
N MET A 255 3.16 10.83 -12.25
CA MET A 255 2.74 9.43 -12.12
C MET A 255 3.90 8.44 -12.30
N ALA A 256 4.82 8.70 -13.21
CA ALA A 256 6.05 7.92 -13.36
C ALA A 256 6.92 8.00 -12.10
N CYS A 257 7.04 9.18 -11.49
CA CYS A 257 7.78 9.38 -10.25
C CYS A 257 7.19 8.58 -9.08
N LEU A 258 5.85 8.51 -8.97
CA LEU A 258 5.16 7.73 -7.94
C LEU A 258 5.20 6.22 -8.23
N ALA A 259 5.09 5.81 -9.49
CA ALA A 259 5.12 4.40 -9.90
C ALA A 259 6.40 3.68 -9.47
N VAL A 260 7.54 4.40 -9.41
CA VAL A 260 8.83 3.87 -8.91
C VAL A 260 8.73 3.29 -7.50
N VAL A 261 7.85 3.83 -6.66
CA VAL A 261 7.70 3.41 -5.25
C VAL A 261 6.41 2.64 -4.97
N ALA A 262 5.47 2.61 -5.91
CA ALA A 262 4.19 1.92 -5.75
C ALA A 262 4.34 0.39 -5.72
N GLY A 263 5.28 -0.17 -6.49
CA GLY A 263 5.59 -1.59 -6.52
C GLY A 263 4.53 -2.52 -7.13
N GLY A 264 3.31 -2.04 -7.38
CA GLY A 264 2.29 -2.71 -8.19
C GLY A 264 1.95 -1.94 -9.47
N PRO A 265 0.81 -2.26 -10.12
CA PRO A 265 0.38 -1.59 -11.33
C PRO A 265 0.22 -0.07 -11.15
N ALA A 266 0.68 0.68 -12.15
CA ALA A 266 0.42 2.10 -12.29
C ALA A 266 -0.29 2.33 -13.63
N GLN A 267 -1.45 2.97 -13.59
CA GLN A 267 -2.17 3.46 -14.77
C GLN A 267 -2.13 5.00 -14.76
N GLU A 268 -2.83 5.64 -15.70
CA GLU A 268 -2.73 7.09 -15.92
C GLU A 268 -2.99 7.92 -14.67
N ASN A 269 -3.95 7.54 -13.82
CA ASN A 269 -4.27 8.26 -12.57
C ASN A 269 -4.32 7.34 -11.35
N ASP A 270 -4.02 6.06 -11.52
CA ASP A 270 -4.22 5.03 -10.50
C ASP A 270 -2.92 4.33 -10.15
N LEU A 271 -2.69 4.16 -8.85
CA LEU A 271 -1.61 3.37 -8.30
C LEU A 271 -2.21 2.25 -7.43
N ALA A 272 -1.69 1.04 -7.58
CA ALA A 272 -2.09 -0.11 -6.77
C ALA A 272 -0.90 -0.63 -5.97
N PRO A 273 -0.60 -0.07 -4.78
CA PRO A 273 0.46 -0.60 -3.93
C PRO A 273 0.10 -2.02 -3.46
N ASN A 274 1.07 -2.93 -3.47
CA ASN A 274 0.85 -4.31 -3.01
C ASN A 274 0.96 -4.44 -1.48
N THR A 275 1.48 -3.40 -0.80
CA THR A 275 1.75 -3.42 0.64
C THR A 275 1.52 -2.04 1.26
N ILE A 276 1.20 -2.00 2.55
CA ILE A 276 1.13 -0.76 3.35
C ILE A 276 2.44 0.04 3.25
N TRP A 277 3.60 -0.62 3.25
CA TRP A 277 4.89 0.08 3.10
C TRP A 277 5.04 0.79 1.77
N GLN A 278 4.58 0.18 0.67
CA GLN A 278 4.57 0.84 -0.63
C GLN A 278 3.60 2.02 -0.66
N HIS A 279 2.42 1.89 -0.05
CA HIS A 279 1.52 3.01 0.14
C HIS A 279 2.21 4.18 0.88
N MET A 280 2.85 3.90 2.02
CA MET A 280 3.59 4.92 2.78
C MET A 280 4.73 5.55 1.96
N ASN A 281 5.39 4.78 1.09
CA ASN A 281 6.39 5.32 0.18
C ASN A 281 5.79 6.23 -0.90
N ILE A 282 4.59 5.92 -1.41
CA ILE A 282 3.85 6.80 -2.34
C ILE A 282 3.51 8.11 -1.63
N VAL A 283 2.93 8.07 -0.43
CA VAL A 283 2.59 9.26 0.36
C VAL A 283 3.83 10.11 0.64
N LYS A 284 4.93 9.46 1.04
CA LYS A 284 6.22 10.14 1.22
C LYS A 284 6.71 10.79 -0.07
N ARG A 285 6.56 10.14 -1.22
CA ARG A 285 6.98 10.68 -2.52
C ARG A 285 6.08 11.85 -2.97
N LEU A 286 4.77 11.79 -2.72
CA LEU A 286 3.86 12.93 -2.90
C LEU A 286 4.33 14.13 -2.08
N GLY A 287 4.64 13.93 -0.80
CA GLY A 287 5.20 14.98 0.05
C GLY A 287 6.55 15.54 -0.45
N GLN A 288 7.40 14.71 -1.08
CA GLN A 288 8.64 15.18 -1.70
C GLN A 288 8.39 16.03 -2.95
N ILE A 289 7.43 15.65 -3.80
CA ILE A 289 7.03 16.43 -4.98
C ILE A 289 6.40 17.75 -4.53
N GLU A 290 5.54 17.70 -3.53
CA GLU A 290 4.89 18.87 -2.95
C GLU A 290 5.94 19.85 -2.40
N ASN A 291 6.90 19.39 -1.60
CA ASN A 291 7.92 20.25 -1.01
C ASN A 291 9.11 20.55 -1.94
N ASP A 292 9.02 20.19 -3.22
CA ASP A 292 10.08 20.50 -4.19
C ASP A 292 10.13 22.03 -4.42
N PRO A 293 11.30 22.68 -4.32
CA PRO A 293 11.41 24.12 -4.47
C PRO A 293 10.80 24.63 -5.77
N PHE A 294 11.08 23.95 -6.89
CA PHE A 294 10.56 24.33 -8.20
C PHE A 294 9.02 24.27 -8.23
N VAL A 295 8.43 23.21 -7.65
CA VAL A 295 6.96 23.08 -7.55
C VAL A 295 6.39 24.19 -6.69
N GLN A 296 6.97 24.47 -5.53
CA GLN A 296 6.50 25.54 -4.64
C GLN A 296 6.64 26.92 -5.25
N SER A 297 7.72 27.20 -5.96
CA SER A 297 7.90 28.46 -6.69
C SER A 297 6.89 28.63 -7.81
N CYS A 298 6.54 27.55 -8.54
CA CYS A 298 5.43 27.60 -9.50
C CYS A 298 4.11 27.91 -8.78
N MET A 299 3.80 27.17 -7.71
CA MET A 299 2.56 27.34 -6.95
C MET A 299 2.43 28.72 -6.30
N SER A 300 3.54 29.36 -5.93
CA SER A 300 3.54 30.72 -5.39
C SER A 300 2.99 31.79 -6.36
N GLN A 301 2.95 31.48 -7.67
CA GLN A 301 2.38 32.36 -8.68
C GLN A 301 0.87 32.18 -8.89
N LEU A 302 0.27 31.15 -8.30
CA LEU A 302 -1.15 30.82 -8.43
C LEU A 302 -1.95 31.31 -7.21
N ASP A 303 -3.28 31.37 -7.32
CA ASP A 303 -4.17 31.74 -6.21
C ASP A 303 -4.00 30.83 -5.00
N LEU A 304 -4.06 31.34 -3.76
CA LEU A 304 -3.73 30.64 -2.50
C LEU A 304 -4.44 29.30 -2.27
N ASP A 305 -5.67 29.15 -2.77
CA ASP A 305 -6.48 27.93 -2.58
C ASP A 305 -6.30 26.89 -3.71
N THR A 306 -5.33 27.12 -4.59
CA THR A 306 -5.07 26.23 -5.73
C THR A 306 -4.34 24.96 -5.30
N TYR A 307 -4.85 23.81 -5.73
CA TYR A 307 -4.22 22.49 -5.63
C TYR A 307 -4.18 21.82 -7.02
N LEU A 308 -3.23 20.90 -7.25
CA LEU A 308 -3.05 20.24 -8.55
C LEU A 308 -3.91 18.98 -8.70
N ALA A 309 -4.08 18.20 -7.62
CA ALA A 309 -4.93 17.03 -7.63
C ALA A 309 -5.50 16.74 -6.24
N VAL A 310 -6.69 16.14 -6.21
CA VAL A 310 -7.22 15.47 -5.02
C VAL A 310 -6.76 14.02 -5.04
N VAL A 311 -6.25 13.52 -3.93
CA VAL A 311 -5.76 12.16 -3.76
C VAL A 311 -6.84 11.35 -3.07
N PHE A 312 -7.29 10.28 -3.70
CA PHE A 312 -8.26 9.36 -3.10
C PHE A 312 -7.61 8.04 -2.72
N LEU A 313 -7.94 7.56 -1.52
CA LEU A 313 -7.60 6.23 -1.04
C LEU A 313 -8.76 5.29 -1.29
N ARG A 314 -8.46 4.13 -1.87
CA ARG A 314 -9.42 3.04 -2.08
C ARG A 314 -9.18 1.93 -1.07
N HIS A 315 -10.24 1.62 -0.31
CA HIS A 315 -10.23 0.59 0.72
C HIS A 315 -11.07 -0.62 0.28
N GLU A 316 -10.53 -1.82 0.46
CA GLU A 316 -11.31 -3.07 0.37
C GLU A 316 -11.75 -3.54 1.77
N PRO A 317 -12.88 -4.26 1.89
CA PRO A 317 -13.72 -4.83 0.83
C PRO A 317 -14.87 -3.93 0.33
N GLY A 318 -15.02 -2.72 0.87
CA GLY A 318 -16.15 -1.83 0.56
C GLY A 318 -16.03 -1.03 -0.75
N PHE A 319 -14.86 -1.03 -1.40
CA PHE A 319 -14.51 -0.06 -2.46
C PHE A 319 -14.72 1.39 -2.02
N ASP A 320 -14.62 1.66 -0.71
CA ASP A 320 -14.80 3.00 -0.18
C ASP A 320 -13.68 3.89 -0.69
N ILE A 321 -14.07 5.00 -1.29
CA ILE A 321 -13.18 6.03 -1.81
C ILE A 321 -13.23 7.18 -0.82
N GLN A 322 -12.10 7.47 -0.17
CA GLN A 322 -11.99 8.58 0.76
C GLN A 322 -10.87 9.52 0.34
N PRO A 323 -11.06 10.84 0.41
CA PRO A 323 -9.96 11.78 0.20
C PRO A 323 -8.88 11.54 1.24
N MET A 324 -7.63 11.51 0.78
CA MET A 324 -6.47 11.33 1.63
C MET A 324 -6.32 12.56 2.52
N ARG A 325 -6.34 12.39 3.83
CA ARG A 325 -6.05 13.49 4.76
C ARG A 325 -4.54 13.56 4.97
N SER A 326 -3.88 14.50 4.31
CA SER A 326 -2.49 14.85 4.60
C SER A 326 -2.42 16.09 5.50
N ASP A 327 -1.48 16.10 6.43
CA ASP A 327 -1.13 17.32 7.14
C ASP A 327 -0.58 18.34 6.14
N PRO A 328 -1.03 19.61 6.20
CA PRO A 328 -0.55 20.63 5.29
C PRO A 328 0.95 20.88 5.51
N PRO A 329 1.70 21.24 4.46
CA PRO A 329 3.12 21.54 4.57
C PRO A 329 3.35 22.80 5.43
N ILE A 330 4.54 22.89 6.01
CA ILE A 330 4.91 24.03 6.86
C ILE A 330 5.05 25.29 5.99
N PRO A 331 4.42 26.43 6.35
CA PRO A 331 4.58 27.68 5.62
C PRO A 331 6.07 28.06 5.44
N PRO A 332 6.45 28.66 4.29
CA PRO A 332 5.58 29.21 3.24
C PRO A 332 5.10 28.18 2.20
N ASN A 333 5.44 26.90 2.36
CA ASN A 333 5.03 25.88 1.40
C ASN A 333 3.52 25.71 1.42
N ARG A 334 2.95 25.51 0.23
CA ARG A 334 1.52 25.36 0.00
C ARG A 334 1.19 23.89 -0.27
N GLN A 335 0.00 23.47 0.16
CA GLN A 335 -0.51 22.15 -0.16
C GLN A 335 -0.78 22.05 -1.67
N VAL A 336 -0.24 21.02 -2.31
CA VAL A 336 -0.31 20.78 -3.76
C VAL A 336 -1.24 19.60 -4.05
N PHE A 337 -1.24 18.61 -3.16
CA PHE A 337 -2.10 17.43 -3.23
C PHE A 337 -3.09 17.44 -2.06
N TYR A 338 -4.38 17.40 -2.38
CA TYR A 338 -5.47 17.51 -1.40
C TYR A 338 -6.06 16.17 -1.00
#